data_AF-A0A6C0B313-F1
#
_entry.id   AF-A0A6C0B313-F1
#
_cell.length_a   1.000
_cell.length_b   1.000
_cell.length_c   1.000
_cell.angle_alpha   90.00
_cell.angle_beta   90.00
_cell.angle_gamma   90.00
#
_symmetry.space_group_name_H-M   'P 1'
#
loop_
_entity.id
_entity.type
_entity.pdbx_description
1 polymer ?
#
loop_
_entity_poly.entity_id
_entity_poly.type
_entity_poly.pdbx_seq_one_letter_code
_entity_poly.pdbx_strand_id
1 'polypeptide(L)'
;MIHLLSPYGWTFVVYCGTLNEHLLKDFDVEVRQLGRENLRTDDYNALFLSPHFWAHMSFENILIFQTDAVLIDGNLDEFLKYDYVGAPWNKNQHWRQDGPMTLFNLTGKGFSRINPAAHLTGNGGLSLRRKSAMLRAIHNAKYRSTNKDYFFSVTSRHLLNVSPPEIAMRFSVETVFCPNTIGFHACWRYLSDGEMAWIYSRLESVVNP
;
A
#
# COMPACT_ATOMS: atom_id res chain seq x y z
N MET A 1 -9.20 -14.09 -20.47
CA MET A 1 -10.42 -14.22 -19.65
C MET A 1 -10.23 -13.31 -18.44
N ILE A 2 -11.20 -12.47 -18.08
CA ILE A 2 -11.06 -11.52 -16.95
C ILE A 2 -11.52 -12.23 -15.69
N HIS A 3 -10.62 -12.38 -14.71
CA HIS A 3 -10.95 -12.93 -13.41
C HIS A 3 -11.43 -11.81 -12.51
N LEU A 4 -12.73 -11.84 -12.29
CA LEU A 4 -13.44 -10.93 -11.42
C LEU A 4 -13.20 -11.39 -9.98
N LEU A 5 -12.64 -10.54 -9.13
CA LEU A 5 -12.93 -10.67 -7.69
C LEU A 5 -14.40 -10.32 -7.52
N SER A 6 -15.25 -11.32 -7.76
CA SER A 6 -16.69 -11.26 -7.62
C SER A 6 -17.04 -11.01 -6.15
N PRO A 7 -18.04 -10.15 -5.85
CA PRO A 7 -19.04 -9.59 -6.78
C PRO A 7 -18.70 -8.21 -7.39
N TYR A 8 -17.53 -7.62 -7.14
CA TYR A 8 -17.33 -6.17 -7.31
C TYR A 8 -16.69 -5.74 -8.64
N GLY A 9 -16.45 -6.64 -9.59
CA GLY A 9 -16.00 -6.26 -10.93
C GLY A 9 -14.52 -5.91 -11.07
N TRP A 10 -13.65 -6.34 -10.15
CA TRP A 10 -12.21 -6.09 -10.21
C TRP A 10 -11.48 -7.05 -11.14
N THR A 11 -10.61 -6.53 -12.01
CA THR A 11 -9.68 -7.37 -12.80
C THR A 11 -8.42 -7.66 -11.99
N PHE A 12 -8.06 -8.94 -11.87
CA PHE A 12 -6.82 -9.33 -11.21
C PHE A 12 -5.64 -9.40 -12.20
N VAL A 13 -4.58 -8.64 -11.91
CA VAL A 13 -3.36 -8.54 -12.73
C VAL A 13 -2.14 -8.78 -11.86
N VAL A 14 -1.27 -9.69 -12.26
CA VAL A 14 -0.02 -10.00 -11.55
C VAL A 14 1.16 -9.42 -12.30
N TYR A 15 1.91 -8.54 -11.66
CA TYR A 15 3.21 -8.11 -12.14
C TYR A 15 4.30 -8.95 -11.47
N CYS A 16 5.11 -9.66 -12.25
CA CYS A 16 6.13 -10.56 -11.72
C CYS A 16 7.47 -10.41 -12.44
N GLY A 17 8.54 -10.90 -11.81
CA GLY A 17 9.84 -11.08 -12.45
C GLY A 17 9.91 -12.38 -13.26
N THR A 18 10.96 -12.52 -14.09
CA THR A 18 11.16 -13.69 -14.97
C THR A 18 11.33 -14.98 -14.18
N LEU A 19 11.85 -14.91 -12.96
CA LEU A 19 12.00 -16.08 -12.10
C LEU A 19 10.69 -16.51 -11.43
N ASN A 20 9.64 -15.67 -11.41
CA ASN A 20 8.39 -15.97 -10.69
C ASN A 20 7.23 -16.32 -11.62
N GLU A 21 7.30 -15.98 -12.90
CA GLU A 21 6.20 -16.19 -13.86
C GLU A 21 5.71 -17.64 -13.90
N HIS A 22 6.64 -18.60 -13.74
CA HIS A 22 6.30 -20.03 -13.74
C HIS A 22 5.37 -20.45 -12.58
N LEU A 23 5.33 -19.69 -11.48
CA LEU A 23 4.46 -19.96 -10.33
C LEU A 23 2.99 -19.63 -10.63
N LEU A 24 2.74 -18.89 -11.71
CA LEU A 24 1.40 -18.41 -12.08
C LEU A 24 0.72 -19.28 -13.13
N LYS A 25 1.39 -20.34 -13.62
CA LYS A 25 0.89 -21.17 -14.74
C LYS A 25 -0.45 -21.86 -14.48
N ASP A 26 -0.71 -22.19 -13.21
CA ASP A 26 -1.95 -22.86 -12.79
C ASP A 26 -3.05 -21.87 -12.40
N PHE A 27 -2.74 -20.57 -12.41
CA PHE A 27 -3.68 -19.50 -12.10
C PHE A 27 -4.17 -18.88 -13.40
N ASP A 28 -5.47 -18.83 -13.60
CA ASP A 28 -6.05 -18.07 -14.69
C ASP A 28 -6.05 -16.59 -14.27
N VAL A 29 -4.98 -15.87 -14.60
CA VAL A 29 -4.76 -14.44 -14.24
C VAL A 29 -4.02 -13.72 -15.36
N GLU A 30 -4.24 -12.40 -15.49
CA GLU A 30 -3.44 -11.60 -16.41
C GLU A 30 -2.03 -11.40 -15.82
N VAL A 31 -1.01 -11.89 -16.51
CA VAL A 31 0.39 -11.74 -16.09
C VAL A 31 1.07 -10.64 -16.91
N ARG A 32 1.77 -9.73 -16.22
CA ARG A 32 2.58 -8.66 -16.82
C ARG A 32 4.02 -8.76 -16.34
N GLN A 33 4.87 -9.28 -17.22
CA GLN A 33 6.27 -9.49 -16.90
C GLN A 33 7.05 -8.16 -16.87
N LEU A 34 7.90 -7.97 -15.86
CA LEU A 34 8.61 -6.70 -15.59
C LEU A 34 10.01 -6.59 -16.22
N GLY A 35 10.45 -7.61 -16.95
CA GLY A 35 11.75 -7.65 -17.65
C GLY A 35 12.95 -7.81 -16.73
N ARG A 36 12.77 -8.24 -15.48
CA ARG A 36 13.82 -8.43 -14.47
C ARG A 36 13.64 -9.76 -13.75
N GLU A 37 14.73 -10.32 -13.22
CA GLU A 37 14.69 -11.60 -12.50
C GLU A 37 13.79 -11.55 -11.26
N ASN A 38 14.01 -10.58 -10.39
CA ASN A 38 13.24 -10.30 -9.18
C ASN A 38 13.14 -8.78 -8.96
N LEU A 39 12.13 -8.34 -8.22
CA LEU A 39 12.01 -6.94 -7.81
C LEU A 39 12.71 -6.71 -6.48
N ARG A 40 13.64 -5.76 -6.45
CA ARG A 40 14.18 -5.22 -5.21
C ARG A 40 13.33 -4.03 -4.75
N THR A 41 13.52 -3.59 -3.51
CA THR A 41 12.81 -2.44 -2.93
C THR A 41 12.93 -1.18 -3.80
N ASP A 42 14.12 -0.90 -4.33
CA ASP A 42 14.34 0.27 -5.20
C ASP A 42 13.64 0.13 -6.55
N ASP A 43 13.65 -1.07 -7.14
CA ASP A 43 12.96 -1.35 -8.40
C ASP A 43 11.45 -1.16 -8.22
N TYR A 44 10.91 -1.63 -7.08
CA TYR A 44 9.51 -1.47 -6.70
C TYR A 44 9.15 0.01 -6.51
N ASN A 45 9.95 0.77 -5.77
CA ASN A 45 9.72 2.21 -5.59
C ASN A 45 9.76 2.97 -6.93
N ALA A 46 10.75 2.67 -7.78
CA ALA A 46 10.89 3.28 -9.09
C ALA A 46 9.70 2.97 -10.02
N LEU A 47 9.19 1.74 -9.99
CA LEU A 47 8.02 1.32 -10.75
C LEU A 47 6.80 2.19 -10.45
N PHE A 48 6.49 2.38 -9.16
CA PHE A 48 5.33 3.19 -8.75
C PHE A 48 5.51 4.70 -8.95
N LEU A 49 6.74 5.19 -9.04
CA LEU A 49 7.04 6.59 -9.37
C LEU A 49 7.15 6.85 -10.88
N SER A 50 7.01 5.81 -11.71
CA SER A 50 7.06 5.92 -13.17
C SER A 50 5.70 6.33 -13.75
N PRO A 51 5.58 7.49 -14.44
CA PRO A 51 4.35 7.84 -15.17
C PRO A 51 3.99 6.79 -16.22
N HIS A 52 5.00 6.17 -16.84
CA HIS A 52 4.80 5.16 -17.87
C HIS A 52 4.06 3.94 -17.33
N PHE A 53 4.42 3.47 -16.12
CA PHE A 53 3.73 2.37 -15.46
C PHE A 53 2.23 2.63 -15.30
N TRP A 54 1.87 3.81 -14.78
CA TRP A 54 0.48 4.20 -14.62
C TRP A 54 -0.24 4.42 -15.95
N ALA A 55 0.42 5.00 -16.95
CA ALA A 55 -0.18 5.25 -18.26
C ALA A 55 -0.61 3.96 -18.99
N HIS A 56 0.06 2.83 -18.73
CA HIS A 56 -0.26 1.52 -19.30
C HIS A 56 -1.36 0.76 -18.53
N MET A 57 -1.91 1.35 -17.46
CA MET A 57 -3.05 0.78 -16.77
C MET A 57 -4.36 1.29 -17.37
N SER A 58 -5.23 0.37 -17.74
CA SER A 58 -6.57 0.67 -18.26
C SER A 58 -7.57 1.02 -17.15
N PHE A 59 -7.18 0.87 -15.88
CA PHE A 59 -8.08 0.97 -14.72
C PHE A 59 -7.87 2.27 -13.95
N GLU A 60 -8.95 2.91 -13.50
CA GLU A 60 -8.86 4.16 -12.74
C GLU A 60 -8.64 3.93 -11.24
N ASN A 61 -9.35 2.97 -10.65
CA ASN A 61 -9.16 2.58 -9.25
C ASN A 61 -8.36 1.29 -9.22
N ILE A 62 -7.29 1.25 -8.43
CA ILE A 62 -6.32 0.16 -8.41
C ILE A 62 -6.05 -0.24 -6.97
N LEU A 63 -6.38 -1.48 -6.61
CA LEU A 63 -5.95 -2.11 -5.38
C LEU A 63 -4.59 -2.77 -5.61
N ILE A 64 -3.57 -2.29 -4.92
CA ILE A 64 -2.23 -2.89 -4.92
C ILE A 64 -2.13 -3.78 -3.70
N PHE A 65 -1.70 -5.02 -3.89
CA PHE A 65 -1.34 -5.90 -2.80
C PHE A 65 -0.12 -6.78 -3.13
N GLN A 66 0.71 -7.05 -2.13
CA GLN A 66 1.88 -7.93 -2.20
C GLN A 66 1.53 -9.33 -1.64
N THR A 67 2.44 -10.29 -1.80
CA THR A 67 2.24 -11.67 -1.32
C THR A 67 2.14 -11.79 0.21
N ASP A 68 2.55 -10.76 0.93
CA ASP A 68 2.47 -10.59 2.38
C ASP A 68 1.28 -9.72 2.84
N ALA A 69 0.27 -9.56 1.98
CA ALA A 69 -1.00 -8.91 2.30
C ALA A 69 -2.19 -9.86 2.22
N VAL A 70 -3.23 -9.58 3.00
CA VAL A 70 -4.51 -10.29 2.96
C VAL A 70 -5.66 -9.29 3.11
N LEU A 71 -6.71 -9.49 2.34
CA LEU A 71 -7.98 -8.76 2.43
C LEU A 71 -9.06 -9.77 2.85
N ILE A 72 -9.75 -9.50 3.96
CA ILE A 72 -10.78 -10.36 4.53
C ILE A 72 -12.21 -9.92 4.22
N ASP A 73 -12.37 -8.70 3.70
CA ASP A 73 -13.65 -8.20 3.17
C ASP A 73 -13.40 -7.45 1.85
N GLY A 74 -14.13 -7.87 0.81
CA GLY A 74 -14.01 -7.32 -0.54
C GLY A 74 -14.78 -6.01 -0.76
N ASN A 75 -15.57 -5.54 0.20
CA ASN A 75 -16.32 -4.29 0.07
C ASN A 75 -15.39 -3.08 0.19
N LEU A 76 -15.10 -2.46 -0.95
CA LEU A 76 -14.18 -1.31 -1.03
C LEU A 76 -14.90 0.04 -1.18
N ASP A 77 -16.24 0.06 -1.17
CA ASP A 77 -17.06 1.21 -1.56
C ASP A 77 -16.73 2.47 -0.76
N GLU A 78 -16.55 2.34 0.56
CA GLU A 78 -16.25 3.49 1.41
C GLU A 78 -14.87 4.13 1.12
N PHE A 79 -13.95 3.36 0.53
CA PHE A 79 -12.58 3.76 0.27
C PHE A 79 -12.41 4.37 -1.12
N LEU A 80 -13.26 3.99 -2.09
CA LEU A 80 -13.20 4.44 -3.49
C LEU A 80 -13.36 5.96 -3.69
N LYS A 81 -13.84 6.70 -2.68
CA LYS A 81 -13.91 8.17 -2.71
C LYS A 81 -12.55 8.87 -2.56
N TYR A 82 -11.54 8.18 -2.05
CA TYR A 82 -10.19 8.73 -1.83
C TYR A 82 -9.26 8.46 -3.02
N ASP A 83 -8.26 9.33 -3.19
CA ASP A 83 -7.20 9.15 -4.19
C ASP A 83 -6.15 8.12 -3.74
N TYR A 84 -5.94 8.02 -2.42
CA TYR A 84 -4.99 7.11 -1.79
C TYR A 84 -5.51 6.66 -0.43
N VAL A 85 -5.53 5.33 -0.21
CA VAL A 85 -5.83 4.69 1.07
C VAL A 85 -4.73 3.66 1.36
N GLY A 86 -4.17 3.70 2.56
CA GLY A 86 -3.22 2.72 3.08
C GLY A 86 -3.55 2.41 4.54
N ALA A 87 -2.54 2.03 5.33
CA ALA A 87 -2.67 1.84 6.77
C ALA A 87 -2.18 3.10 7.51
N PRO A 88 -2.62 3.36 8.74
CA PRO A 88 -1.97 4.36 9.59
C PRO A 88 -0.57 3.89 10.03
N TRP A 89 0.38 4.83 10.07
CA TRP A 89 1.70 4.60 10.64
C TRP A 89 1.81 5.12 12.08
N ASN A 90 2.32 4.28 12.97
CA ASN A 90 2.67 4.67 14.33
C ASN A 90 3.99 5.46 14.32
N LYS A 91 3.95 6.72 14.80
CA LYS A 91 5.11 7.63 14.84
C LYS A 91 6.24 7.15 15.76
N ASN A 92 5.94 6.27 16.71
CA ASN A 92 6.88 5.81 17.73
C ASN A 92 7.51 4.45 17.42
N GLN A 93 7.10 3.80 16.32
CA GLN A 93 7.75 2.57 15.89
C GLN A 93 8.95 2.91 15.01
N HIS A 94 10.15 2.71 15.57
CA HIS A 94 11.39 2.74 14.81
C HIS A 94 11.32 1.65 13.73
N TRP A 95 11.54 2.03 12.46
CA TRP A 95 11.69 1.09 11.35
C TRP A 95 12.85 0.13 11.65
N ARG A 96 12.54 -1.03 12.27
CA ARG A 96 13.51 -2.09 12.54
C ARG A 96 13.81 -2.84 11.24
N GLN A 97 14.58 -2.20 10.36
CA GLN A 97 15.56 -2.89 9.49
C GLN A 97 16.44 -1.92 8.68
N ASP A 98 16.10 -0.62 8.59
CA ASP A 98 16.95 0.39 7.95
C ASP A 98 17.20 1.60 8.87
N GLY A 99 17.78 1.34 10.05
CA GLY A 99 18.26 2.38 10.97
C GLY A 99 17.18 3.32 11.52
N PRO A 100 17.52 4.17 12.50
CA PRO A 100 16.58 5.15 13.02
C PRO A 100 16.36 6.24 11.96
N MET A 101 15.21 6.21 11.26
CA MET A 101 14.61 7.46 10.81
C MET A 101 14.09 8.20 12.04
N THR A 102 14.98 8.86 12.76
CA THR A 102 14.56 10.05 13.47
C THR A 102 14.18 11.07 12.39
N LEU A 103 13.04 11.74 12.57
CA LEU A 103 12.64 12.92 11.78
C LEU A 103 13.69 14.06 11.79
N PHE A 104 14.83 13.84 12.44
CA PHE A 104 15.92 14.76 12.71
C PHE A 104 16.82 14.99 11.49
N ASN A 105 16.96 14.00 10.58
CA ASN A 105 17.94 14.10 9.49
C ASN A 105 17.39 14.57 8.14
N LEU A 106 16.10 14.91 8.03
CA LEU A 106 15.47 15.19 6.72
C LEU A 106 15.29 16.68 6.38
N THR A 107 15.69 17.62 7.24
CA THR A 107 15.46 19.06 6.95
C THR A 107 16.67 19.97 7.16
N GLY A 108 17.77 19.50 7.77
CA GLY A 108 18.94 20.36 8.05
C GLY A 108 18.61 21.65 8.82
N LYS A 109 17.40 21.75 9.38
CA LYS A 109 16.84 22.91 10.07
C LYS A 109 15.92 22.37 11.15
N GLY A 110 16.31 22.66 12.40
CA GLY A 110 15.57 22.27 13.58
C GLY A 110 14.07 22.54 13.48
N PHE A 111 13.30 21.67 14.13
CA PHE A 111 11.91 21.82 14.53
C PHE A 111 11.23 23.13 14.09
N SER A 112 10.57 23.11 12.93
CA SER A 112 9.26 23.75 12.80
C SER A 112 8.55 23.27 11.53
N ARG A 113 7.25 22.97 11.66
CA ARG A 113 6.20 22.93 10.61
C ARG A 113 5.73 21.59 10.02
N ILE A 114 5.98 20.44 10.64
CA ILE A 114 5.07 19.29 10.44
C ILE A 114 4.13 19.23 11.64
N ASN A 115 2.84 19.47 11.40
CA ASN A 115 1.79 19.44 12.41
C ASN A 115 1.82 18.09 13.16
N PRO A 116 1.93 18.06 14.50
CA PRO A 116 1.88 16.84 15.30
C PRO A 116 0.63 15.98 15.04
N ALA A 117 -0.45 16.58 14.53
CA ALA A 117 -1.69 15.91 14.12
C ALA A 117 -1.68 15.34 12.69
N ALA A 118 -0.60 15.49 11.92
CA ALA A 118 -0.47 14.81 10.62
C ALA A 118 -0.23 13.32 10.88
N HIS A 119 -1.31 12.57 11.02
CA HIS A 119 -1.30 11.12 11.01
C HIS A 119 -0.92 10.67 9.60
N LEU A 120 0.27 10.08 9.48
CA LEU A 120 0.75 9.58 8.21
C LEU A 120 0.03 8.27 7.91
N THR A 121 -0.52 8.17 6.72
CA THR A 121 -1.04 6.91 6.18
C THR A 121 -0.08 6.42 5.13
N GLY A 122 0.00 5.12 4.91
CA GLY A 122 0.89 4.51 3.95
C GLY A 122 0.85 3.02 4.15
N ASN A 123 0.86 2.27 3.07
CA ASN A 123 0.95 0.82 3.14
C ASN A 123 1.43 0.33 1.78
N GLY A 124 2.72 0.01 1.73
CA GLY A 124 3.43 -0.25 0.50
C GLY A 124 2.92 -1.46 -0.26
N GLY A 125 2.44 -2.46 0.47
CA GLY A 125 1.98 -3.73 -0.07
C GLY A 125 0.52 -4.03 0.16
N LEU A 126 -0.28 -3.09 0.65
CA LEU A 126 -1.74 -3.12 0.56
C LEU A 126 -2.28 -1.69 0.53
N SER A 127 -2.64 -1.18 -0.65
CA SER A 127 -3.16 0.18 -0.79
C SER A 127 -4.13 0.33 -1.94
N LEU A 128 -5.13 1.20 -1.77
CA LEU A 128 -6.01 1.64 -2.84
C LEU A 128 -5.50 2.94 -3.42
N ARG A 129 -5.36 3.02 -4.75
CA ARG A 129 -4.80 4.19 -5.44
C ARG A 129 -5.60 4.53 -6.69
N ARG A 130 -5.79 5.82 -6.92
CA ARG A 130 -6.45 6.35 -8.12
C ARG A 130 -5.42 6.73 -9.19
N LYS A 131 -5.46 6.11 -10.37
CA LYS A 131 -4.49 6.28 -11.46
C LYS A 131 -4.27 7.75 -11.82
N SER A 132 -5.35 8.49 -12.11
CA SER A 132 -5.25 9.91 -12.46
C SER A 132 -4.60 10.76 -11.36
N ALA A 133 -4.86 10.41 -10.10
CA ALA A 133 -4.28 11.10 -8.95
C ALA A 133 -2.79 10.77 -8.77
N MET A 134 -2.39 9.51 -8.96
CA MET A 134 -0.97 9.11 -8.91
C MET A 134 -0.17 9.82 -10.00
N LEU A 135 -0.69 9.88 -11.24
CA LEU A 135 -0.09 10.66 -12.32
C LEU A 135 0.01 12.15 -11.96
N ARG A 136 -1.07 12.75 -11.45
CA ARG A 136 -1.09 14.14 -10.99
C ARG A 136 -0.01 14.41 -9.94
N ALA A 137 0.15 13.52 -8.96
CA ALA A 137 1.21 13.61 -7.95
C ALA A 137 2.61 13.53 -8.57
N ILE A 138 2.87 12.52 -9.42
CA ILE A 138 4.18 12.30 -10.06
C ILE A 138 4.61 13.50 -10.93
N HIS A 139 3.67 14.15 -11.61
CA HIS A 139 3.96 15.28 -12.50
C HIS A 139 4.14 16.62 -11.76
N ASN A 140 3.43 16.84 -10.64
CA ASN A 140 3.33 18.18 -10.04
C ASN A 140 4.06 18.31 -8.69
N ALA A 141 4.47 17.21 -8.05
CA ALA A 141 5.23 17.29 -6.81
C ALA A 141 6.67 17.77 -7.06
N LYS A 142 7.08 18.84 -6.37
CA LYS A 142 8.41 19.48 -6.51
C LYS A 142 9.58 18.61 -6.04
N TYR A 143 9.31 17.68 -5.12
CA TYR A 143 10.31 16.78 -4.54
C TYR A 143 9.83 15.34 -4.73
N ARG A 144 10.75 14.44 -5.09
CA ARG A 144 10.49 13.01 -5.13
C ARG A 144 11.24 12.35 -4.00
N SER A 145 10.50 11.73 -3.09
CA SER A 145 11.05 10.83 -2.09
C SER A 145 11.59 9.57 -2.77
N THR A 146 12.63 8.96 -2.19
CA THR A 146 13.14 7.65 -2.62
C THR A 146 12.15 6.52 -2.31
N ASN A 147 11.30 6.72 -1.29
CA ASN A 147 10.23 5.80 -0.92
C ASN A 147 8.89 6.26 -1.52
N LYS A 148 8.21 5.36 -2.26
CA LYS A 148 6.94 5.65 -2.95
C LYS A 148 5.80 6.00 -2.00
N ASP A 149 5.74 5.37 -0.83
CA ASP A 149 4.61 5.55 0.09
C ASP A 149 4.73 6.91 0.77
N TYR A 150 5.94 7.29 1.17
CA TYR A 150 6.20 8.65 1.63
C TYR A 150 5.98 9.69 0.53
N PHE A 151 6.29 9.37 -0.73
CA PHE A 151 5.98 10.25 -1.85
C PHE A 151 4.48 10.52 -1.95
N PHE A 152 3.65 9.47 -2.07
CA PHE A 152 2.22 9.63 -2.27
C PHE A 152 1.50 10.17 -1.03
N SER A 153 1.81 9.66 0.16
CA SER A 153 1.02 9.98 1.35
C SER A 153 1.45 11.24 2.10
N VAL A 154 2.69 11.69 1.88
CA VAL A 154 3.28 12.85 2.56
C VAL A 154 3.67 13.93 1.56
N THR A 155 4.58 13.60 0.64
CA THR A 155 5.20 14.61 -0.24
C THR A 155 4.18 15.23 -1.19
N SER A 156 3.37 14.41 -1.84
CA SER A 156 2.30 14.84 -2.76
C SER A 156 0.94 14.93 -2.09
N ARG A 157 0.85 14.86 -0.75
CA ARG A 157 -0.44 14.85 -0.03
C ARG A 157 -1.34 16.03 -0.41
N HIS A 158 -0.74 17.21 -0.60
CA HIS A 158 -1.43 18.44 -0.99
C HIS A 158 -2.05 18.36 -2.41
N LEU A 159 -1.71 17.36 -3.20
CA LEU A 159 -2.25 17.10 -4.55
C LEU A 159 -3.29 15.98 -4.57
N LEU A 160 -3.56 15.34 -3.43
CA LEU A 160 -4.33 14.10 -3.33
C LEU A 160 -5.40 14.19 -2.24
N ASN A 161 -6.57 13.61 -2.49
CA ASN A 161 -7.55 13.30 -1.45
C ASN A 161 -7.14 12.02 -0.70
N VAL A 162 -6.17 12.14 0.20
CA VAL A 162 -5.68 11.01 1.02
C VAL A 162 -6.65 10.74 2.17
N SER A 163 -7.00 9.46 2.40
CA SER A 163 -7.91 9.09 3.48
C SER A 163 -7.41 9.59 4.84
N PRO A 164 -8.32 10.01 5.74
CA PRO A 164 -7.96 10.27 7.11
C PRO A 164 -7.69 8.96 7.87
N PRO A 165 -7.04 9.02 9.04
CA PRO A 165 -6.54 7.84 9.76
C PRO A 165 -7.64 6.86 10.17
N GLU A 166 -8.79 7.37 10.59
CA GLU A 166 -9.93 6.56 11.01
C GLU A 166 -10.50 5.71 9.87
N ILE A 167 -10.36 6.17 8.62
CA ILE A 167 -10.69 5.40 7.42
C ILE A 167 -9.55 4.40 7.14
N ALA A 168 -8.30 4.85 7.21
CA ALA A 168 -7.14 4.00 6.97
C ALA A 168 -7.08 2.79 7.92
N MET A 169 -7.47 2.98 9.20
CA MET A 169 -7.57 1.90 10.19
C MET A 169 -8.58 0.82 9.83
N ARG A 170 -9.67 1.19 9.14
CA ARG A 170 -10.68 0.24 8.66
C ARG A 170 -10.25 -0.42 7.35
N PHE A 171 -9.37 0.21 6.58
CA PHE A 171 -8.86 -0.35 5.35
C PHE A 171 -7.79 -1.43 5.60
N SER A 172 -6.74 -1.09 6.36
CA SER A 172 -5.64 -2.01 6.56
C SER A 172 -4.88 -1.76 7.86
N VAL A 173 -4.38 -2.86 8.44
CA VAL A 173 -3.43 -2.86 9.55
C VAL A 173 -2.03 -3.20 9.02
N GLU A 174 -1.05 -2.40 9.44
CA GLU A 174 0.39 -2.67 9.28
C GLU A 174 1.10 -2.46 10.63
N THR A 175 1.06 -1.23 11.16
CA THR A 175 1.73 -0.88 12.43
C THR A 175 0.80 -0.53 13.60
N VAL A 176 -0.49 -0.28 13.32
CA VAL A 176 -1.49 0.10 14.32
C VAL A 176 -2.62 -0.92 14.25
N PHE A 177 -2.79 -1.68 15.32
CA PHE A 177 -3.83 -2.70 15.41
C PHE A 177 -5.24 -2.09 15.36
N CYS A 178 -6.12 -2.70 14.56
CA CYS A 178 -7.53 -2.38 14.50
C CYS A 178 -8.33 -3.67 14.21
N PRO A 179 -9.25 -4.09 15.10
CA PRO A 179 -10.01 -5.32 14.90
C PRO A 179 -11.05 -5.21 13.78
N ASN A 180 -11.52 -3.99 13.48
CA ASN A 180 -12.53 -3.73 12.45
C ASN A 180 -11.90 -3.36 11.09
N THR A 181 -10.71 -3.87 10.81
CA THR A 181 -10.04 -3.71 9.51
C THR A 181 -10.56 -4.72 8.48
N ILE A 182 -10.53 -4.35 7.20
CA ILE A 182 -10.79 -5.28 6.10
C ILE A 182 -9.53 -5.96 5.56
N GLY A 183 -8.34 -5.56 6.02
CA GLY A 183 -7.09 -6.13 5.53
C GLY A 183 -5.89 -5.95 6.43
N PHE A 184 -4.83 -6.67 6.09
CA PHE A 184 -3.59 -6.77 6.84
C PHE A 184 -2.40 -6.80 5.87
N HIS A 185 -1.29 -6.17 6.23
CA HIS A 185 -0.04 -6.21 5.47
C HIS A 185 1.15 -6.31 6.41
N ALA A 186 1.96 -7.36 6.28
CA ALA A 186 3.21 -7.56 7.00
C ALA A 186 3.16 -7.29 8.52
N CYS A 187 2.00 -7.50 9.17
CA CYS A 187 1.75 -7.10 10.56
C CYS A 187 2.74 -7.71 11.57
N TRP A 188 3.25 -8.92 11.29
CA TRP A 188 4.22 -9.63 12.14
C TRP A 188 5.53 -8.88 12.33
N ARG A 189 5.81 -7.86 11.50
CA ARG A 189 7.00 -7.01 11.64
C ARG A 189 6.87 -5.97 12.77
N TYR A 190 5.63 -5.66 13.20
CA TYR A 190 5.33 -4.47 13.99
C TYR A 190 4.43 -4.73 15.21
N LEU A 191 3.54 -5.71 15.13
CA LEU A 191 2.57 -6.00 16.18
C LEU A 191 3.13 -7.01 17.20
N SER A 192 2.56 -6.98 18.40
CA SER A 192 2.87 -7.94 19.46
C SER A 192 2.33 -9.35 19.14
N ASP A 193 2.87 -10.36 19.82
CA ASP A 193 2.40 -11.74 19.69
C ASP A 193 0.91 -11.89 20.01
N GLY A 194 0.40 -11.13 20.98
CA GLY A 194 -1.02 -11.15 21.35
C GLY A 194 -1.93 -10.57 20.24
N GLU A 195 -1.52 -9.47 19.62
CA GLU A 195 -2.23 -8.88 18.48
C GLU A 195 -2.15 -9.81 17.25
N MET A 196 -1.00 -10.43 17.00
CA MET A 196 -0.84 -11.40 15.90
C MET A 196 -1.68 -12.66 16.14
N ALA A 197 -1.76 -13.18 17.36
CA ALA A 197 -2.62 -14.30 17.70
C ALA A 197 -4.10 -13.98 17.42
N TRP A 198 -4.54 -12.76 17.76
CA TRP A 198 -5.88 -12.29 17.40
C TRP A 198 -6.09 -12.26 15.88
N ILE A 199 -5.13 -11.72 15.12
CA ILE A 199 -5.21 -11.65 13.66
C ILE A 199 -5.34 -13.05 13.07
N TYR A 200 -4.51 -14.03 13.50
CA TYR A 200 -4.60 -15.39 12.99
C TYR A 200 -5.95 -16.04 13.29
N SER A 201 -6.48 -15.88 14.51
CA SER A 201 -7.82 -16.35 14.85
C SER A 201 -8.90 -15.69 13.98
N ARG A 202 -8.75 -14.39 13.68
CA ARG A 202 -9.66 -13.68 12.78
C ARG A 202 -9.58 -14.21 11.35
N LEU A 203 -8.38 -14.44 10.82
CA LEU A 203 -8.19 -15.02 9.48
C LEU A 203 -8.81 -16.41 9.39
N GLU A 204 -8.59 -17.26 10.40
CA GLU A 204 -9.17 -18.60 10.48
C GLU A 204 -10.70 -18.55 10.47
N SER A 205 -11.31 -17.63 11.23
CA SER A 205 -12.77 -17.44 11.26
C SER A 205 -13.39 -17.00 9.93
N VAL A 206 -12.60 -16.41 9.02
CA VAL A 206 -13.07 -15.97 7.70
C VAL A 206 -12.87 -17.06 6.66
N VAL A 207 -11.77 -17.82 6.76
CA VAL A 207 -11.46 -18.92 5.85
C VAL A 207 -12.34 -20.15 6.14
N ASN A 208 -12.65 -20.40 7.41
CA ASN A 208 -13.49 -21.52 7.88
C ASN A 208 -14.71 -20.98 8.66
N PRO A 209 -15.69 -20.38 7.96
CA PRO A 209 -16.84 -19.71 8.58
C PRO A 209 -17.86 -20.66 9.24
#